data_AF-E2S0K0-F1
#
_entry.id   AF-E2S0K0-F1
#
_cell.length_a   1.000
_cell.length_b   1.000
_cell.length_c   1.000
_cell.angle_alpha   90.00
_cell.angle_beta   90.00
_cell.angle_gamma   90.00
#
_symmetry.space_group_name_H-M   'P 1'
#
loop_
_entity.id
_entity.type
_entity.pdbx_description
1 polymer ?
#
loop_
_entity_poly.entity_id
_entity_poly.type
_entity_poly.pdbx_seq_one_letter_code
_entity_poly.pdbx_strand_id
1 'polypeptide(L)'
;GQLQKIDRVNLNQGEDVTLDDGTKITFDGASEFANYQVSYDPFQKWVLASALVMLISLVGSLVIKRRRVYIRLRPNAAGGTDVEMGGLARTDRAGWSEEFHELHRALLELPDPDEVEEDELYTDD
;
A
#
# COMPACT_ATOMS: atom_id res chain seq x y z
N GLY A 1 43.47 -26.44 44.82
CA GLY A 1 44.36 -27.52 44.34
C GLY A 1 44.64 -27.29 42.86
N GLN A 2 45.87 -27.47 42.42
CA GLN A 2 46.22 -27.37 41.00
C GLN A 2 45.84 -28.67 40.28
N LEU A 3 45.30 -28.54 39.06
CA LEU A 3 45.04 -29.68 38.19
C LEU A 3 46.36 -30.17 37.59
N GLN A 4 46.62 -31.47 37.70
CA GLN A 4 47.77 -32.13 37.10
C GLN A 4 47.32 -32.83 35.82
N LYS A 5 48.04 -32.62 34.71
CA LYS A 5 47.77 -33.29 33.44
C LYS A 5 48.38 -34.68 33.48
N ILE A 6 47.56 -35.72 33.32
CA ILE A 6 47.98 -37.12 33.37
C ILE A 6 48.40 -37.63 31.97
N ASP A 7 47.59 -37.38 30.93
CA ASP A 7 47.93 -37.80 29.55
C ASP A 7 47.29 -36.87 28.49
N ARG A 8 47.70 -36.98 27.21
CA ARG A 8 47.04 -36.35 26.05
C ARG A 8 47.03 -37.34 24.88
N VAL A 9 45.82 -37.80 24.55
CA VAL A 9 45.57 -38.73 23.45
C VAL A 9 44.41 -38.18 22.61
N ASN A 10 44.47 -38.34 21.29
CA ASN A 10 43.36 -38.02 20.39
C ASN A 10 42.58 -39.30 20.12
N LEU A 11 41.30 -39.33 20.51
CA LEU A 11 40.42 -40.47 20.32
C LEU A 11 39.41 -40.17 19.21
N ASN A 12 39.21 -41.14 18.32
CA ASN A 12 38.07 -41.16 17.41
C ASN A 12 36.83 -41.73 18.11
N GLN A 13 35.66 -41.52 17.50
CA GLN A 13 34.40 -42.01 18.08
C GLN A 13 34.45 -43.54 18.25
N GLY A 14 34.18 -44.01 19.46
CA GLY A 14 34.22 -45.43 19.86
C GLY A 14 35.58 -45.93 20.33
N GLU A 15 36.64 -45.11 20.27
CA GLU A 15 37.95 -45.48 20.82
C GLU A 15 38.00 -45.25 22.33
N ASP A 16 38.78 -46.11 23.00
CA ASP A 16 39.02 -46.04 24.42
C ASP A 16 40.51 -46.06 24.77
N VAL A 17 40.86 -45.42 25.88
CA VAL A 17 42.21 -45.39 26.42
C VAL A 17 42.17 -45.62 27.93
N THR A 18 43.11 -46.42 28.42
CA THR A 18 43.32 -46.63 29.85
C THR A 18 44.48 -45.76 30.31
N LEU A 19 44.22 -44.90 31.28
CA LEU A 19 45.22 -44.04 31.91
C LEU A 19 46.11 -44.85 32.88
N ASP A 20 47.27 -44.30 33.24
CA ASP A 20 48.23 -44.94 34.14
C ASP A 20 47.67 -45.23 35.56
N ASP A 21 46.59 -44.55 35.94
CA ASP A 21 45.85 -44.78 37.19
C ASP A 21 44.78 -45.88 37.09
N GLY A 22 44.63 -46.51 35.92
CA GLY A 22 43.66 -47.55 35.63
C GLY A 22 42.28 -47.03 35.17
N THR A 23 42.09 -45.71 35.09
CA THR A 23 40.84 -45.11 34.63
C THR A 23 40.69 -45.28 33.12
N LYS A 24 39.56 -45.85 32.68
CA LYS A 24 39.24 -46.02 31.26
C LYS A 24 38.36 -44.87 30.77
N ILE A 25 38.80 -44.19 29.71
CA ILE A 25 38.07 -43.11 29.05
C ILE A 25 37.68 -43.57 27.65
N THR A 26 36.39 -43.49 27.33
CA THR A 26 35.85 -43.78 26.00
C THR A 26 35.28 -42.52 25.38
N PHE A 27 35.56 -42.26 24.11
CA PHE A 27 34.94 -41.15 23.39
C PHE A 27 33.72 -41.64 22.59
N ASP A 28 32.53 -41.48 23.15
CA ASP A 28 31.27 -41.94 22.52
C ASP A 28 30.80 -41.04 21.35
N GLY A 29 31.48 -39.91 21.13
CA GLY A 29 31.19 -38.92 20.09
C GLY A 29 30.74 -37.57 20.64
N ALA A 30 30.60 -36.60 19.74
CA ALA A 30 30.08 -35.27 20.06
C ALA A 30 28.80 -35.02 19.28
N SER A 31 27.76 -34.56 19.96
CA SER A 31 26.53 -34.10 19.31
C SER A 31 26.69 -32.63 18.94
N GLU A 32 26.40 -32.30 17.69
CA GLU A 32 26.39 -30.91 17.23
C GLU A 32 25.07 -30.26 17.67
N PHE A 33 25.16 -29.24 18.51
CA PHE A 33 23.99 -28.49 18.98
C PHE A 33 23.96 -27.11 18.35
N ALA A 34 22.81 -26.77 17.77
CA ALA A 34 22.51 -25.43 17.29
C ALA A 34 21.53 -24.74 18.24
N ASN A 35 21.88 -23.55 18.71
CA ASN A 35 20.97 -22.71 19.50
C ASN A 35 20.18 -21.80 18.57
N TYR A 36 18.88 -22.05 18.42
CA TYR A 36 17.99 -21.18 17.65
C TYR A 36 17.29 -20.18 18.58
N GLN A 37 17.52 -18.88 18.37
CA GLN A 37 16.71 -17.83 18.96
C GLN A 37 15.68 -17.38 17.93
N VAL A 38 14.40 -17.62 18.22
CA VAL A 38 13.28 -17.11 17.41
C VAL A 38 12.71 -15.89 18.12
N SER A 39 12.96 -14.70 17.56
CA SER A 39 12.34 -13.46 18.05
C SER A 39 10.95 -13.32 17.44
N TYR A 40 9.91 -13.37 18.29
CA TYR A 40 8.53 -13.09 17.90
C TYR A 40 8.14 -11.70 18.38
N ASP A 41 7.88 -10.78 17.46
CA ASP A 41 7.36 -9.45 17.76
C ASP A 41 5.83 -9.40 17.47
N PRO A 42 4.97 -9.33 18.50
CA PRO A 42 3.53 -9.26 18.31
C PRO A 42 3.07 -7.98 17.61
N PHE A 43 3.89 -6.92 17.62
CA PHE A 43 3.54 -5.62 17.04
C PHE A 43 3.90 -5.50 15.56
N GLN A 44 4.71 -6.40 14.98
CA GLN A 44 5.12 -6.33 13.57
C GLN A 44 3.93 -6.18 12.62
N LYS A 45 2.85 -6.95 12.85
CA LYS A 45 1.62 -6.86 12.03
C LYS A 45 0.85 -5.55 12.24
N TRP A 46 0.86 -5.02 13.47
CA TRP A 46 0.21 -3.75 13.80
C TRP A 46 0.95 -2.56 13.18
N VAL A 47 2.28 -2.59 13.15
CA VAL A 47 3.11 -1.59 12.47
C VAL A 47 2.83 -1.59 10.97
N LEU A 48 2.75 -2.76 10.33
CA LEU A 48 2.37 -2.88 8.92
C LEU A 48 0.98 -2.26 8.66
N ALA A 49 -0.02 -2.65 9.46
CA ALA A 49 -1.38 -2.17 9.29
C ALA A 49 -1.47 -0.64 9.46
N SER A 50 -0.80 -0.09 10.47
CA SER A 50 -0.78 1.36 10.70
C SER A 50 -0.05 2.13 9.60
N ALA A 51 1.06 1.60 9.09
CA ALA A 51 1.75 2.18 7.94
C ALA A 51 0.85 2.22 6.69
N LEU A 52 0.12 1.14 6.41
CA LEU A 52 -0.86 1.09 5.31
C LEU A 52 -1.99 2.09 5.50
N VAL A 53 -2.57 2.18 6.70
CA VAL A 53 -3.63 3.14 7.02
C VAL A 53 -3.14 4.58 6.84
N MET A 54 -1.92 4.90 7.28
CA MET A 54 -1.34 6.24 7.07
C MET A 54 -1.17 6.56 5.59
N LEU A 55 -0.66 5.61 4.79
CA LEU A 55 -0.48 5.78 3.36
C LEU A 55 -1.83 6.02 2.66
N ILE A 56 -2.83 5.18 2.97
CA ILE A 56 -4.18 5.31 2.40
C ILE A 56 -4.83 6.63 2.83
N SER A 57 -4.70 7.01 4.10
CA SER A 57 -5.22 8.28 4.62
C SER A 57 -4.58 9.47 3.92
N LEU A 58 -3.26 9.45 3.73
CA LEU A 58 -2.54 10.49 3.01
C LEU A 58 -3.01 10.57 1.56
N VAL A 59 -3.04 9.45 0.83
CA VAL A 59 -3.51 9.41 -0.56
C VAL A 59 -4.96 9.92 -0.63
N GLY A 60 -5.84 9.43 0.23
CA GLY A 60 -7.23 9.88 0.32
C GLY A 60 -7.35 11.38 0.58
N SER A 61 -6.53 11.94 1.47
CA SER A 61 -6.52 13.37 1.76
C SER A 61 -6.15 14.23 0.54
N LEU A 62 -5.33 13.70 -0.37
CA LEU A 62 -4.92 14.39 -1.58
C LEU A 62 -5.93 14.21 -2.72
N VAL A 63 -6.62 13.07 -2.77
CA VAL A 63 -7.62 12.77 -3.82
C VAL A 63 -8.90 13.59 -3.64
N ILE A 64 -9.29 13.91 -2.39
CA ILE A 64 -10.51 14.69 -2.12
C ILE A 64 -10.27 16.17 -2.49
N LYS A 65 -10.61 16.52 -3.74
CA LYS A 65 -10.59 17.90 -4.23
C LYS A 65 -11.81 18.66 -3.71
N ARG A 66 -11.60 19.69 -2.89
CA ARG A 66 -12.68 20.59 -2.48
C ARG A 66 -13.05 21.54 -3.62
N ARG A 67 -14.13 21.22 -4.34
CA ARG A 67 -14.70 22.03 -5.43
C ARG A 67 -16.00 22.69 -4.96
N ARG A 68 -16.29 23.92 -5.37
CA ARG A 68 -17.53 24.63 -5.02
C ARG A 68 -18.24 25.10 -6.29
N VAL A 69 -19.52 24.79 -6.40
CA VAL A 69 -20.39 25.23 -7.50
C VAL A 69 -21.50 26.11 -6.92
N TYR A 70 -21.76 27.22 -7.59
CA TYR A 70 -22.85 28.14 -7.28
C TYR A 70 -23.82 28.14 -8.45
N ILE A 71 -25.11 27.96 -8.18
CA ILE A 71 -26.18 27.99 -9.18
C ILE A 71 -27.20 29.02 -8.72
N ARG A 72 -27.61 29.92 -9.63
CA ARG A 72 -28.69 30.87 -9.41
C ARG A 72 -29.73 30.71 -10.50
N LEU A 73 -30.96 30.46 -10.09
CA LEU A 73 -32.14 30.33 -10.95
C LEU A 73 -32.99 31.60 -10.82
N ARG A 74 -33.37 32.22 -11.93
CA ARG A 74 -34.28 33.37 -11.94
C ARG A 74 -35.42 33.12 -12.92
N PRO A 75 -36.67 33.43 -12.57
CA PRO A 75 -37.76 33.36 -13.53
C PRO A 75 -37.57 34.42 -14.61
N ASN A 76 -37.69 34.01 -15.86
CA ASN A 76 -37.61 34.88 -17.03
C ASN A 76 -39.02 35.37 -17.40
N ALA A 77 -39.15 36.66 -17.70
CA ALA A 77 -40.41 37.29 -18.10
C ALA A 77 -41.03 36.69 -19.38
N ALA A 78 -40.22 36.01 -20.21
CA ALA A 78 -40.66 35.31 -21.42
C ALA A 78 -41.19 33.89 -21.19
N GLY A 79 -41.32 33.44 -19.93
CA GLY A 79 -41.87 32.11 -19.60
C GLY A 79 -40.83 30.99 -19.44
N GLY A 80 -39.58 31.34 -19.13
CA GLY A 80 -38.48 30.40 -18.87
C GLY A 80 -37.80 30.61 -17.52
N THR A 81 -36.68 29.93 -17.28
CA THR A 81 -35.81 30.16 -16.11
C THR A 81 -34.39 30.46 -16.59
N ASP A 82 -33.86 31.62 -16.22
CA ASP A 82 -32.46 31.96 -16.44
C ASP A 82 -31.60 31.24 -15.39
N VAL A 83 -30.60 30.50 -15.87
CA VAL A 83 -29.68 29.72 -15.03
C VAL A 83 -28.29 30.34 -15.12
N GLU A 84 -27.78 30.84 -14.00
CA GLU A 84 -26.39 31.27 -13.87
C GLU A 84 -25.60 30.23 -13.06
N MET A 85 -24.52 29.72 -13.64
CA MET A 85 -23.61 28.81 -12.95
C MET A 85 -22.22 29.42 -12.79
N GLY A 86 -21.61 29.23 -11.63
CA GLY A 86 -20.23 29.63 -11.35
C GLY A 86 -19.47 28.52 -10.62
N GLY A 87 -18.35 28.08 -11.17
CA GLY A 87 -17.48 27.07 -10.57
C GLY A 87 -16.19 27.69 -10.02
N LEU A 88 -15.86 27.42 -8.75
CA LEU A 88 -14.59 27.83 -8.14
C LEU A 88 -13.83 26.61 -7.62
N ALA A 89 -12.68 26.33 -8.23
CA ALA A 89 -11.70 25.38 -7.74
C ALA A 89 -10.53 26.09 -7.04
N ARG A 90 -10.00 25.48 -5.98
CA ARG A 90 -8.79 26.00 -5.29
C ARG A 90 -7.53 25.89 -6.17
N THR A 91 -7.50 24.97 -7.13
CA THR A 91 -6.40 24.79 -8.08
C THR A 91 -6.97 24.38 -9.43
N ASP A 92 -6.72 25.20 -10.45
CA ASP A 92 -7.28 25.07 -11.80
C ASP A 92 -6.55 24.02 -12.66
N ARG A 93 -5.33 23.62 -12.26
CA ARG A 93 -4.44 22.74 -13.05
C ARG A 93 -4.90 21.28 -13.22
N ALA A 94 -6.11 20.90 -12.82
CA ALA A 94 -6.51 19.49 -12.71
C ALA A 94 -7.90 19.18 -13.28
N GLY A 95 -8.22 19.70 -14.46
CA GLY A 95 -9.41 19.30 -15.23
C GLY A 95 -10.74 19.80 -14.66
N TRP A 96 -10.73 20.87 -13.86
CA TRP A 96 -11.97 21.42 -13.28
C TRP A 96 -12.90 21.98 -14.35
N SER A 97 -12.36 22.63 -15.36
CA SER A 97 -13.13 23.26 -16.43
C SER A 97 -13.99 22.23 -17.18
N GLU A 98 -13.42 21.09 -17.52
CA GLU A 98 -14.09 20.00 -18.23
C GLU A 98 -15.21 19.36 -17.39
N GLU A 99 -14.92 19.02 -16.13
CA GLU A 99 -15.92 18.48 -15.19
C GLU A 99 -17.05 19.51 -14.91
N PHE A 100 -16.72 20.80 -14.88
CA PHE A 100 -17.73 21.86 -14.75
C PHE A 100 -18.59 22.00 -16.01
N HIS A 101 -18.01 21.85 -17.21
CA HIS A 101 -18.74 21.83 -18.46
C HIS A 101 -19.67 20.62 -18.56
N GLU A 102 -19.21 19.45 -18.13
CA GLU A 102 -20.03 18.24 -18.04
C GLU A 102 -21.22 18.45 -17.09
N LEU A 103 -20.98 18.98 -15.88
CA LEU A 103 -22.03 19.36 -14.94
C LEU A 103 -23.03 20.36 -15.52
N HIS A 104 -22.56 21.36 -16.26
CA HIS A 104 -23.41 22.35 -16.92
C HIS A 104 -24.28 21.71 -18.01
N ARG A 105 -23.70 20.84 -18.86
CA ARG A 105 -24.45 20.15 -19.92
C ARG A 105 -25.47 19.17 -19.33
N ALA A 106 -25.08 18.40 -18.32
CA ALA A 106 -25.97 17.49 -17.62
C ALA A 106 -27.15 18.22 -16.95
N LEU A 107 -26.92 19.41 -16.38
CA LEU A 107 -27.99 20.21 -15.79
C LEU A 107 -28.97 20.76 -16.83
N LEU A 108 -28.46 21.13 -18.01
CA LEU A 108 -29.27 21.69 -19.10
C LEU A 108 -29.76 20.63 -20.10
N GLU A 109 -29.48 19.35 -19.85
CA GLU A 109 -29.80 18.23 -20.74
C GLU A 109 -29.34 18.47 -22.19
N LEU A 110 -28.15 19.06 -22.34
CA LEU A 110 -27.58 19.35 -23.66
C LEU A 110 -27.02 18.08 -24.32
N PRO A 111 -27.14 17.94 -25.66
CA PRO A 111 -26.56 16.82 -26.39
C PRO A 111 -25.04 16.76 -26.24
N ASP A 112 -24.48 15.56 -26.35
CA ASP A 112 -23.04 15.33 -26.23
C ASP A 112 -22.34 15.92 -27.47
N PRO A 113 -21.41 16.87 -27.34
CA PRO A 113 -20.73 17.44 -28.50
C PRO A 113 -19.86 16.44 -29.28
N ASP A 114 -19.53 15.28 -28.69
CA ASP A 114 -18.77 14.22 -29.35
C ASP A 114 -19.67 13.21 -30.09
N GLU A 115 -21.01 13.28 -29.93
CA GLU A 115 -21.96 12.70 -30.87
C GLU A 115 -21.94 13.55 -32.14
N VAL A 116 -20.99 13.26 -33.04
CA VAL A 116 -21.09 13.68 -34.44
C VAL A 116 -22.40 13.14 -34.99
N GLU A 117 -23.21 14.03 -35.60
CA GLU A 117 -24.35 13.64 -36.43
C GLU A 117 -23.86 12.71 -37.55
N GLU A 118 -23.81 11.39 -37.29
CA GLU A 118 -23.52 10.37 -38.31
C GLU A 118 -24.57 10.42 -39.45
N ASP A 119 -25.71 11.06 -39.20
CA ASP A 119 -26.84 11.17 -40.10
C ASP A 119 -26.61 12.13 -41.29
N GLU A 120 -25.69 13.10 -41.21
CA GLU A 120 -25.43 14.03 -42.35
C GLU A 120 -24.40 13.50 -43.37
N LEU A 121 -23.65 12.44 -43.07
CA LEU A 121 -22.61 11.91 -43.99
C LEU A 121 -23.16 10.95 -45.07
N TYR A 122 -24.43 10.50 -44.94
CA TYR A 122 -25.12 9.63 -45.90
C TYR A 122 -26.26 10.35 -46.61
N THR A 123 -25.97 11.42 -47.36
CA THR A 123 -26.86 11.85 -48.44
C THR A 123 -26.05 12.08 -49.71
N ASP A 124 -25.83 10.99 -50.44
CA ASP A 124 -25.49 11.02 -51.87
C ASP A 124 -26.32 9.91 -52.54
N ASP A 125 -27.47 10.30 -53.09
CA ASP A 125 -28.16 9.67 -54.24
C ASP A 125 -29.32 10.58 -54.71
#